data_AF-A0A4W6BP73-F1
#
_entry.id   AF-A0A4W6BP73-F1
#
_cell.length_a   1.000
_cell.length_b   1.000
_cell.length_c   1.000
_cell.angle_alpha   90.00
_cell.angle_beta   90.00
_cell.angle_gamma   90.00
#
_symmetry.space_group_name_H-M   'P 1'
#
loop_
_entity.id
_entity.type
_entity.pdbx_description
1 polymer ?
#
loop_
_entity_poly.entity_id
_entity_poly.type
_entity_poly.pdbx_seq_one_letter_code
_entity_poly.pdbx_strand_id
1 'polypeptide(L)'
;MDLASKDSYIQKLASKVFSQREQEPKKRPFAHFKGKGDTGPPKKKKKCKKKHFKERAANEKTTKPHQNQKPSVSPAAQKSSATAKPKGSKAETVNGSTTKTPKGVNVQSNFSTVDVLRKRLHEKIEESRGQGAPKDALSEAVQAKRAKRKLERERKKRKRKEFRMKKLAENGSQEQLPEIKQEEQKAPAASKRNETAIVFNKVETVEEGYVDKIQKKKDKKKNIKGQITPLTGRNYKQLLSRVEARKAKLEKLREKDEGKAREMEEKMKWTNLLYKAEGIKIKDDENMLRASLKKKEKRRAQRKKNWDKRSENIIEKMQQRQDKRKKNIQKRKQGKIEKKKDRARRKGRVLPEDLKKAAV
;
A
#
# COMPACT_ATOMS: atom_id res chain seq x y z
N MET A 1 -39.95 27.99 30.45
CA MET A 1 -39.44 26.63 30.16
C MET A 1 -39.56 25.79 31.41
N ASP A 2 -40.62 24.99 31.47
CA ASP A 2 -41.02 24.18 32.63
C ASP A 2 -40.02 23.06 32.98
N LEU A 3 -40.01 22.60 34.24
CA LEU A 3 -39.11 21.55 34.73
C LEU A 3 -39.42 20.19 34.11
N ALA A 4 -40.70 19.80 33.96
CA ALA A 4 -41.04 18.51 33.37
C ALA A 4 -40.58 18.41 31.90
N SER A 5 -40.59 19.54 31.19
CA SER A 5 -40.03 19.64 29.83
C SER A 5 -38.51 19.46 29.80
N LYS A 6 -37.77 19.98 30.79
CA LYS A 6 -36.32 19.79 30.92
C LYS A 6 -35.98 18.35 31.27
N ASP A 7 -36.69 17.74 32.21
CA ASP A 7 -36.40 16.36 32.62
C ASP A 7 -36.76 15.35 31.53
N SER A 8 -37.89 15.52 30.84
CA SER A 8 -38.23 14.72 29.65
C SER A 8 -37.16 14.82 28.56
N TYR A 9 -36.52 15.99 28.38
CA TYR A 9 -35.38 16.14 27.48
C TYR A 9 -34.13 15.38 27.97
N ILE A 10 -33.81 15.45 29.26
CA ILE A 10 -32.68 14.75 29.87
C ILE A 10 -32.86 13.22 29.77
N GLN A 11 -34.04 12.69 30.08
CA GLN A 11 -34.37 11.27 29.94
C GLN A 11 -34.25 10.79 28.47
N LYS A 12 -34.73 11.60 27.52
CA LYS A 12 -34.57 11.35 26.06
C LYS A 12 -33.12 11.42 25.61
N LEU A 13 -32.27 12.25 26.25
CA LEU A 13 -30.84 12.32 25.98
C LEU A 13 -30.11 11.08 26.53
N ALA A 14 -30.39 10.71 27.78
CA ALA A 14 -29.79 9.58 28.48
C ALA A 14 -30.06 8.25 27.74
N SER A 15 -31.33 7.96 27.47
CA SER A 15 -31.74 6.75 26.71
C SER A 15 -31.07 6.67 25.32
N LYS A 16 -30.85 7.82 24.65
CA LYS A 16 -30.12 7.88 23.38
C LYS A 16 -28.64 7.50 23.52
N VAL A 17 -27.99 7.92 24.60
CA VAL A 17 -26.56 7.64 24.88
C VAL A 17 -26.36 6.18 25.31
N PHE A 18 -27.21 5.65 26.20
CA PHE A 18 -27.12 4.25 26.63
C PHE A 18 -27.35 3.28 25.45
N SER A 19 -28.39 3.51 24.64
CA SER A 19 -28.64 2.71 23.42
C SER A 19 -27.48 2.77 22.40
N GLN A 20 -26.73 3.89 22.36
CA GLN A 20 -25.52 4.00 21.54
C GLN A 20 -24.32 3.22 22.08
N ARG A 21 -24.31 2.89 23.38
CA ARG A 21 -23.22 2.17 24.06
C ARG A 21 -23.37 0.65 23.97
N GLU A 22 -24.60 0.14 23.97
CA GLU A 22 -24.90 -1.30 23.85
C GLU A 22 -24.84 -1.83 22.40
N GLN A 23 -24.97 -0.96 21.39
CA GLN A 23 -24.69 -1.39 20.02
C GLN A 23 -23.19 -1.64 19.84
N GLU A 24 -22.79 -2.92 19.99
CA GLU A 24 -21.44 -3.40 19.65
C GLU A 24 -20.95 -2.77 18.34
N PRO A 25 -19.71 -2.26 18.28
CA PRO A 25 -19.17 -1.63 17.08
C PRO A 25 -18.99 -2.67 15.96
N LYS A 26 -20.05 -2.87 15.16
CA LYS A 26 -20.16 -3.87 14.10
C LYS A 26 -18.87 -3.91 13.28
N LYS A 27 -18.16 -5.04 13.37
CA LYS A 27 -16.75 -5.23 12.96
C LYS A 27 -16.55 -5.11 11.44
N ARG A 28 -16.66 -3.88 10.91
CA ARG A 28 -16.40 -3.55 9.50
C ARG A 28 -14.91 -3.80 9.18
N PRO A 29 -14.58 -4.60 8.14
CA PRO A 29 -13.20 -4.85 7.78
C PRO A 29 -12.50 -3.55 7.35
N PHE A 30 -11.25 -3.36 7.78
CA PHE A 30 -10.47 -2.15 7.52
C PHE A 30 -10.02 -2.06 6.04
N ALA A 31 -10.90 -1.51 5.21
CA ALA A 31 -10.64 -1.25 3.80
C ALA A 31 -9.50 -0.23 3.64
N HIS A 32 -8.38 -0.65 3.05
CA HIS A 32 -7.28 0.25 2.74
C HIS A 32 -7.68 1.26 1.67
N PHE A 33 -7.60 2.55 1.97
CA PHE A 33 -7.80 3.63 1.01
C PHE A 33 -6.69 3.60 -0.05
N LYS A 34 -6.98 3.00 -1.20
CA LYS A 34 -6.15 3.08 -2.41
C LYS A 34 -6.38 4.43 -3.08
N GLY A 35 -5.68 5.46 -2.60
CA GLY A 35 -5.51 6.69 -3.38
C GLY A 35 -4.92 6.35 -4.75
N LYS A 36 -5.46 6.94 -5.83
CA LYS A 36 -4.81 6.88 -7.13
C LYS A 36 -3.54 7.73 -7.08
N GLY A 37 -2.39 7.08 -7.24
CA GLY A 37 -1.17 7.76 -7.70
C GLY A 37 -1.20 7.84 -9.21
N ASP A 38 -0.64 8.91 -9.78
CA ASP A 38 -0.69 9.17 -11.21
C ASP A 38 0.11 8.14 -12.01
N THR A 39 -0.58 7.46 -12.92
CA THR A 39 0.04 6.53 -13.87
C THR A 39 0.36 7.25 -15.17
N GLY A 40 1.53 7.91 -15.21
CA GLY A 40 2.12 8.36 -16.48
C GLY A 40 2.50 7.18 -17.40
N PRO A 41 2.78 7.42 -18.69
CA PRO A 41 2.98 6.34 -19.67
C PRO A 41 4.21 5.45 -19.37
N PRO A 42 4.12 4.13 -19.58
CA PRO A 42 5.20 3.20 -19.25
C PRO A 42 6.37 3.28 -20.24
N LYS A 43 7.55 3.73 -19.77
CA LYS A 43 8.79 3.69 -20.58
C LYS A 43 9.27 2.25 -20.84
N LYS A 44 9.76 1.99 -22.05
CA LYS A 44 10.19 0.67 -22.54
C LYS A 44 11.39 0.11 -21.75
N LYS A 45 11.42 -1.20 -21.50
CA LYS A 45 12.51 -1.88 -20.79
C LYS A 45 13.78 -2.00 -21.65
N LYS A 46 14.94 -1.50 -21.18
CA LYS A 46 16.25 -1.97 -21.66
C LYS A 46 16.63 -3.27 -20.93
N LYS A 47 17.24 -4.24 -21.63
CA LYS A 47 17.87 -5.43 -21.03
C LYS A 47 19.24 -5.04 -20.48
N CYS A 48 19.48 -5.25 -19.18
CA CYS A 48 20.83 -5.32 -18.62
C CYS A 48 21.27 -6.79 -18.54
N LYS A 49 22.49 -7.09 -19.01
CA LYS A 49 23.08 -8.44 -18.89
C LYS A 49 23.51 -8.67 -17.43
N LYS A 50 23.25 -9.86 -16.87
CA LYS A 50 23.89 -10.29 -15.61
C LYS A 50 25.40 -10.45 -15.85
N LYS A 51 26.24 -9.83 -15.01
CA LYS A 51 27.55 -10.40 -14.67
C LYS A 51 27.38 -11.26 -13.41
N HIS A 52 28.12 -12.35 -13.33
CA HIS A 52 28.14 -13.18 -12.11
C HIS A 52 29.08 -12.57 -11.08
N PHE A 53 28.65 -12.56 -9.83
CA PHE A 53 29.54 -12.43 -8.67
C PHE A 53 29.96 -13.85 -8.28
N LYS A 54 31.25 -14.09 -8.05
CA LYS A 54 31.78 -15.41 -7.67
C LYS A 54 32.56 -15.28 -6.38
N GLU A 55 32.09 -15.91 -5.32
CA GLU A 55 32.74 -15.91 -4.01
C GLU A 55 34.05 -16.70 -4.03
N ARG A 56 35.00 -16.29 -3.19
CA ARG A 56 36.27 -16.99 -2.96
C ARG A 56 36.14 -17.87 -1.73
N ALA A 57 36.42 -19.15 -1.87
CA ALA A 57 36.79 -20.07 -0.80
C ALA A 57 37.97 -20.93 -1.32
N ALA A 58 38.85 -21.36 -0.43
CA ALA A 58 40.05 -22.12 -0.78
C ALA A 58 39.90 -23.59 -0.41
N ASN A 59 40.41 -24.48 -1.26
CA ASN A 59 41.50 -25.41 -0.92
C ASN A 59 41.97 -26.20 -2.16
N GLU A 60 42.97 -27.05 -1.95
CA GLU A 60 44.00 -27.44 -2.92
C GLU A 60 43.73 -28.69 -3.78
N LYS A 61 44.56 -28.89 -4.83
CA LYS A 61 44.94 -30.18 -5.49
C LYS A 61 43.80 -30.92 -6.26
N THR A 62 44.00 -31.68 -7.35
CA THR A 62 45.23 -32.13 -8.06
C THR A 62 44.99 -32.34 -9.59
N THR A 63 46.04 -32.15 -10.40
CA THR A 63 46.38 -32.79 -11.72
C THR A 63 45.36 -33.15 -12.83
N LYS A 64 45.57 -32.48 -13.99
CA LYS A 64 45.71 -32.98 -15.40
C LYS A 64 44.48 -33.47 -16.23
N PRO A 65 44.58 -33.50 -17.59
CA PRO A 65 43.43 -33.54 -18.52
C PRO A 65 43.46 -34.71 -19.55
N HIS A 66 42.42 -34.83 -20.41
CA HIS A 66 42.57 -35.39 -21.77
C HIS A 66 41.52 -34.84 -22.78
N GLN A 67 41.78 -35.12 -24.07
CA GLN A 67 41.00 -34.69 -25.26
C GLN A 67 39.65 -35.47 -25.39
N ASN A 68 38.73 -35.34 -26.36
CA ASN A 68 38.91 -35.23 -27.82
C ASN A 68 37.56 -35.06 -28.60
N GLN A 69 37.68 -34.76 -29.90
CA GLN A 69 36.79 -35.14 -31.04
C GLN A 69 35.38 -34.50 -31.31
N LYS A 70 35.26 -34.06 -32.57
CA LYS A 70 34.07 -33.87 -33.46
C LYS A 70 33.97 -35.14 -34.38
N PRO A 71 33.09 -35.31 -35.43
CA PRO A 71 32.29 -34.32 -36.19
C PRO A 71 30.88 -34.81 -36.67
N SER A 72 30.40 -34.27 -37.81
CA SER A 72 29.14 -34.52 -38.57
C SER A 72 27.93 -33.63 -38.21
N VAL A 73 27.04 -33.21 -39.13
CA VAL A 73 27.19 -32.98 -40.59
C VAL A 73 26.20 -31.90 -41.13
N SER A 74 26.70 -31.00 -41.98
CA SER A 74 26.19 -30.38 -43.24
C SER A 74 24.69 -29.97 -43.49
N PRO A 75 24.36 -29.16 -44.54
CA PRO A 75 23.27 -28.15 -44.45
C PRO A 75 22.25 -28.03 -45.63
N ALA A 76 21.20 -27.22 -45.44
CA ALA A 76 20.34 -26.55 -46.46
C ALA A 76 19.39 -25.53 -45.75
N ALA A 77 18.88 -24.42 -46.31
CA ALA A 77 19.17 -23.61 -47.51
C ALA A 77 18.74 -22.13 -47.23
N GLN A 78 18.90 -21.17 -48.18
CA GLN A 78 18.63 -19.73 -47.96
C GLN A 78 17.69 -19.09 -49.01
N LYS A 79 16.98 -18.01 -48.59
CA LYS A 79 16.31 -16.96 -49.42
C LYS A 79 15.12 -17.47 -50.26
N SER A 80 14.20 -16.64 -50.77
CA SER A 80 14.00 -15.17 -50.71
C SER A 80 12.70 -14.84 -49.89
N SER A 81 11.84 -13.82 -50.07
CA SER A 81 11.68 -12.65 -50.97
C SER A 81 10.86 -11.51 -50.30
N ALA A 82 10.50 -10.48 -51.08
CA ALA A 82 9.39 -9.53 -50.86
C ALA A 82 8.68 -9.34 -52.24
N THR A 83 7.58 -8.61 -52.49
CA THR A 83 7.00 -7.37 -51.91
C THR A 83 5.55 -7.18 -52.41
N ALA A 84 4.63 -6.57 -51.65
CA ALA A 84 3.52 -5.73 -52.18
C ALA A 84 2.69 -5.03 -51.07
N LYS A 85 2.02 -3.92 -51.43
CA LYS A 85 0.90 -3.25 -50.71
C LYS A 85 -0.11 -2.78 -51.77
N PRO A 86 -1.34 -2.37 -51.39
CA PRO A 86 -1.59 -0.92 -51.35
C PRO A 86 -2.25 -0.38 -50.06
N LYS A 87 -2.19 0.94 -49.88
CA LYS A 87 -3.27 1.76 -49.28
C LYS A 87 -4.14 2.26 -50.45
N GLY A 88 -5.42 2.62 -50.34
CA GLY A 88 -6.25 2.89 -49.17
C GLY A 88 -6.76 4.34 -49.21
N SER A 89 -8.03 4.59 -48.88
CA SER A 89 -8.68 5.92 -48.94
C SER A 89 -9.44 6.28 -47.65
N LYS A 90 -9.77 7.56 -47.48
CA LYS A 90 -10.40 8.16 -46.30
C LYS A 90 -11.42 9.21 -46.75
N ALA A 91 -12.62 9.20 -46.17
CA ALA A 91 -13.63 10.26 -46.31
C ALA A 91 -14.29 10.53 -44.94
N GLU A 92 -14.85 11.72 -44.74
CA GLU A 92 -15.38 12.22 -43.47
C GLU A 92 -16.80 12.77 -43.62
N THR A 93 -17.50 12.97 -42.49
CA THR A 93 -18.83 13.63 -42.37
C THR A 93 -19.99 12.88 -43.08
N VAL A 94 -21.28 13.14 -42.83
CA VAL A 94 -21.99 14.28 -42.19
C VAL A 94 -23.01 13.78 -41.14
N ASN A 95 -23.45 14.65 -40.22
CA ASN A 95 -24.56 14.38 -39.29
C ASN A 95 -25.92 14.44 -40.00
N GLY A 96 -26.91 13.64 -39.57
CA GLY A 96 -28.29 13.77 -40.04
C GLY A 96 -29.29 13.07 -39.11
N SER A 97 -30.16 13.84 -38.47
CA SER A 97 -31.25 13.32 -37.62
C SER A 97 -32.61 13.58 -38.26
N THR A 98 -33.42 12.54 -38.44
CA THR A 98 -34.84 12.72 -38.79
C THR A 98 -35.72 11.68 -38.15
N THR A 99 -36.55 12.11 -37.20
CA THR A 99 -37.69 11.33 -36.70
C THR A 99 -38.86 11.45 -37.69
N LYS A 100 -39.29 10.34 -38.32
CA LYS A 100 -40.66 10.22 -38.86
C LYS A 100 -41.24 8.82 -38.69
N THR A 101 -42.40 8.80 -38.05
CA THR A 101 -43.55 7.91 -38.28
C THR A 101 -44.75 8.85 -38.58
N PRO A 102 -45.99 8.40 -38.87
CA PRO A 102 -46.51 7.04 -38.93
C PRO A 102 -47.41 6.75 -40.18
N LYS A 103 -48.17 5.65 -40.09
CA LYS A 103 -49.34 5.23 -40.91
C LYS A 103 -49.05 4.54 -42.24
N GLY A 104 -49.96 3.61 -42.59
CA GLY A 104 -49.85 2.65 -43.69
C GLY A 104 -50.30 1.26 -43.21
N VAL A 105 -51.62 1.03 -43.12
CA VAL A 105 -52.19 -0.28 -42.75
C VAL A 105 -52.42 -1.10 -44.00
N ASN A 106 -51.82 -2.29 -44.08
CA ASN A 106 -52.33 -3.38 -44.89
C ASN A 106 -52.04 -4.70 -44.15
N VAL A 107 -53.08 -5.52 -43.94
CA VAL A 107 -52.95 -6.83 -43.29
C VAL A 107 -52.95 -7.89 -44.38
N GLN A 108 -51.74 -8.23 -44.86
CA GLN A 108 -51.51 -9.48 -45.60
C GLN A 108 -50.39 -10.28 -44.92
N SER A 109 -50.67 -11.55 -44.64
CA SER A 109 -49.97 -12.39 -43.68
C SER A 109 -48.71 -13.04 -44.24
N ASN A 110 -47.75 -12.22 -44.69
CA ASN A 110 -46.42 -12.70 -45.02
C ASN A 110 -45.58 -12.86 -43.74
N PHE A 111 -45.51 -14.08 -43.21
CA PHE A 111 -44.57 -14.46 -42.13
C PHE A 111 -43.13 -14.49 -42.66
N SER A 112 -42.60 -13.31 -42.99
CA SER A 112 -41.25 -13.17 -43.54
C SER A 112 -40.21 -13.72 -42.58
N THR A 113 -39.31 -14.54 -43.10
CA THR A 113 -38.13 -15.03 -42.37
C THR A 113 -37.30 -13.88 -41.81
N VAL A 114 -37.30 -12.73 -42.47
CA VAL A 114 -36.68 -11.47 -42.04
C VAL A 114 -37.34 -10.94 -40.76
N ASP A 115 -38.67 -11.01 -40.61
CA ASP A 115 -39.37 -10.49 -39.44
C ASP A 115 -39.33 -11.46 -38.25
N VAL A 116 -39.28 -12.78 -38.51
CA VAL A 116 -38.90 -13.77 -37.49
C VAL A 116 -37.46 -13.53 -37.01
N LEU A 117 -36.53 -13.25 -37.92
CA LEU A 117 -35.14 -12.92 -37.58
C LEU A 117 -35.03 -11.59 -36.83
N ARG A 118 -35.80 -10.55 -37.20
CA ARG A 118 -35.87 -9.27 -36.47
C ARG A 118 -36.42 -9.45 -35.06
N LYS A 119 -37.51 -10.20 -34.88
CA LYS A 119 -38.06 -10.55 -33.56
C LYS A 119 -37.02 -11.28 -32.71
N ARG A 120 -36.39 -12.34 -33.24
CA ARG A 120 -35.35 -13.11 -32.56
C ARG A 120 -34.08 -12.30 -32.27
N LEU A 121 -33.74 -11.32 -33.11
CA LEU A 121 -32.63 -10.38 -32.89
C LEU A 121 -32.97 -9.38 -31.77
N HIS A 122 -34.19 -8.82 -31.76
CA HIS A 122 -34.65 -7.93 -30.70
C HIS A 122 -34.69 -8.66 -29.35
N GLU A 123 -35.21 -9.89 -29.33
CA GLU A 123 -35.16 -10.81 -28.19
C GLU A 123 -33.72 -11.05 -27.72
N LYS A 124 -32.78 -11.39 -28.62
CA LYS A 124 -31.35 -11.55 -28.29
C LYS A 124 -30.71 -10.27 -27.73
N ILE A 125 -31.10 -9.11 -28.25
CA ILE A 125 -30.65 -7.80 -27.76
C ILE A 125 -31.23 -7.51 -26.37
N GLU A 126 -32.46 -7.94 -26.08
CA GLU A 126 -33.08 -7.72 -24.77
C GLU A 126 -32.58 -8.72 -23.70
N GLU A 127 -32.39 -10.00 -24.05
CA GLU A 127 -31.70 -10.99 -23.22
C GLU A 127 -30.31 -10.49 -22.80
N SER A 128 -29.51 -10.01 -23.78
CA SER A 128 -28.15 -9.52 -23.52
C SER A 128 -28.13 -8.19 -22.78
N ARG A 129 -29.14 -7.32 -22.96
CA ARG A 129 -29.39 -6.15 -22.09
C ARG A 129 -29.70 -6.54 -20.64
N GLY A 130 -30.13 -7.78 -20.37
CA GLY A 130 -30.27 -8.32 -19.01
C GLY A 130 -28.97 -8.30 -18.17
N GLN A 131 -27.80 -8.16 -18.81
CA GLN A 131 -26.51 -7.95 -18.13
C GLN A 131 -26.18 -6.47 -17.85
N GLY A 132 -27.04 -5.52 -18.25
CA GLY A 132 -26.75 -4.09 -18.29
C GLY A 132 -27.88 -3.19 -17.78
N ALA A 133 -27.88 -2.93 -16.46
CA ALA A 133 -28.87 -2.16 -15.70
C ALA A 133 -30.24 -2.86 -15.51
N PRO A 134 -30.94 -2.65 -14.36
CA PRO A 134 -32.23 -3.29 -14.10
C PRO A 134 -33.31 -2.72 -15.03
N LYS A 135 -34.20 -3.60 -15.51
CA LYS A 135 -35.30 -3.23 -16.43
C LYS A 135 -36.20 -2.13 -15.84
N ASP A 136 -36.40 -2.12 -14.53
CA ASP A 136 -37.27 -1.17 -13.80
C ASP A 136 -36.63 0.21 -13.59
N ALA A 137 -36.03 0.80 -14.64
CA ALA A 137 -35.36 2.09 -14.57
C ALA A 137 -36.28 3.25 -14.15
N LEU A 138 -37.60 3.09 -14.34
CA LEU A 138 -38.66 4.01 -13.94
C LEU A 138 -39.25 3.72 -12.55
N SER A 139 -39.02 2.53 -11.96
CA SER A 139 -39.57 2.18 -10.64
C SER A 139 -39.13 3.19 -9.59
N GLU A 140 -40.08 3.68 -8.78
CA GLU A 140 -39.84 4.69 -7.76
C GLU A 140 -38.71 4.29 -6.79
N ALA A 141 -38.64 3.00 -6.42
CA ALA A 141 -37.56 2.48 -5.57
C ALA A 141 -36.16 2.60 -6.22
N VAL A 142 -36.07 2.53 -7.55
CA VAL A 142 -34.83 2.73 -8.32
C VAL A 142 -34.53 4.23 -8.48
N GLN A 143 -35.56 5.04 -8.73
CA GLN A 143 -35.44 6.51 -8.80
C GLN A 143 -35.00 7.10 -7.46
N ALA A 144 -35.61 6.71 -6.34
CA ALA A 144 -35.23 7.10 -4.98
C ALA A 144 -33.79 6.66 -4.63
N LYS A 145 -33.36 5.46 -5.04
CA LYS A 145 -31.96 5.02 -4.92
C LYS A 145 -31.01 5.89 -5.76
N ARG A 146 -31.42 6.34 -6.95
CA ARG A 146 -30.66 7.25 -7.83
C ARG A 146 -30.58 8.66 -7.25
N ALA A 147 -31.68 9.19 -6.71
CA ALA A 147 -31.74 10.49 -6.03
C ALA A 147 -30.86 10.52 -4.76
N LYS A 148 -31.00 9.52 -3.88
CA LYS A 148 -30.13 9.37 -2.68
C LYS A 148 -28.65 9.28 -3.07
N ARG A 149 -28.30 8.62 -4.18
CA ARG A 149 -26.92 8.61 -4.73
C ARG A 149 -26.48 9.96 -5.31
N LYS A 150 -27.37 10.78 -5.88
CA LYS A 150 -27.07 12.15 -6.35
C LYS A 150 -26.73 13.06 -5.15
N LEU A 151 -27.61 13.09 -4.15
CA LEU A 151 -27.42 13.86 -2.92
C LEU A 151 -26.15 13.44 -2.15
N GLU A 152 -25.84 12.15 -2.08
CA GLU A 152 -24.63 11.66 -1.40
C GLU A 152 -23.34 12.08 -2.12
N ARG A 153 -23.35 12.11 -3.46
CA ARG A 153 -22.25 12.65 -4.29
C ARG A 153 -22.10 14.15 -4.10
N GLU A 154 -23.20 14.90 -4.03
CA GLU A 154 -23.16 16.34 -3.79
C GLU A 154 -22.65 16.68 -2.39
N ARG A 155 -23.09 15.96 -1.34
CA ARG A 155 -22.52 16.09 0.01
C ARG A 155 -21.02 15.81 0.04
N LYS A 156 -20.54 14.80 -0.71
CA LYS A 156 -19.11 14.53 -0.88
C LYS A 156 -18.38 15.64 -1.66
N LYS A 157 -19.00 16.23 -2.68
CA LYS A 157 -18.45 17.39 -3.41
C LYS A 157 -18.34 18.63 -2.53
N ARG A 158 -19.40 18.96 -1.77
CA ARG A 158 -19.41 20.09 -0.81
C ARG A 158 -18.29 19.91 0.22
N LYS A 159 -18.23 18.76 0.92
CA LYS A 159 -17.12 18.45 1.85
C LYS A 159 -15.73 18.52 1.23
N ARG A 160 -15.55 18.09 -0.04
CA ARG A 160 -14.26 18.22 -0.73
C ARG A 160 -13.92 19.66 -1.10
N LYS A 161 -14.91 20.53 -1.36
CA LYS A 161 -14.70 21.99 -1.48
C LYS A 161 -14.35 22.60 -0.11
N GLU A 162 -15.12 22.32 0.93
CA GLU A 162 -14.89 22.76 2.31
C GLU A 162 -13.47 22.42 2.79
N PHE A 163 -13.02 21.18 2.65
CA PHE A 163 -11.65 20.79 3.00
C PHE A 163 -10.56 21.45 2.13
N ARG A 164 -10.86 21.78 0.86
CA ARG A 164 -9.90 22.52 0.01
C ARG A 164 -9.84 24.00 0.42
N MET A 165 -10.97 24.64 0.71
CA MET A 165 -11.02 26.01 1.19
C MET A 165 -10.39 26.14 2.57
N LYS A 166 -10.68 25.22 3.51
CA LYS A 166 -10.01 25.19 4.82
C LYS A 166 -8.51 25.03 4.67
N LYS A 167 -8.02 24.13 3.80
CA LYS A 167 -6.56 24.01 3.57
C LYS A 167 -5.95 25.26 2.93
N LEU A 168 -6.65 25.93 2.00
CA LEU A 168 -6.18 27.18 1.41
C LEU A 168 -6.11 28.32 2.45
N ALA A 169 -7.12 28.42 3.32
CA ALA A 169 -7.11 29.36 4.43
C ALA A 169 -6.03 29.02 5.48
N GLU A 170 -5.89 27.74 5.87
CA GLU A 170 -4.86 27.26 6.80
C GLU A 170 -3.45 27.50 6.26
N ASN A 171 -3.23 27.35 4.95
CA ASN A 171 -1.99 27.75 4.28
C ASN A 171 -1.79 29.28 4.31
N GLY A 172 -2.80 30.08 3.93
CA GLY A 172 -2.70 31.55 3.89
C GLY A 172 -2.53 32.19 5.27
N SER A 173 -3.10 31.60 6.32
CA SER A 173 -2.89 32.00 7.71
C SER A 173 -1.47 31.67 8.23
N GLN A 174 -0.61 30.99 7.45
CA GLN A 174 0.82 30.90 7.73
C GLN A 174 1.64 32.01 7.04
N GLU A 175 1.04 32.82 6.17
CA GLU A 175 1.70 33.92 5.43
C GLU A 175 1.23 35.32 5.85
N GLN A 176 0.36 35.43 6.87
CA GLN A 176 -0.02 36.71 7.48
C GLN A 176 0.10 36.70 9.00
N LEU A 177 1.32 37.00 9.45
CA LEU A 177 1.60 37.66 10.73
C LEU A 177 2.19 39.03 10.34
N PRO A 178 1.57 40.17 10.68
CA PRO A 178 1.93 41.45 10.08
C PRO A 178 3.26 42.00 10.63
N GLU A 179 4.26 42.09 9.76
CA GLU A 179 5.48 42.86 10.02
C GLU A 179 5.28 44.33 9.60
N ILE A 180 5.94 45.25 10.32
CA ILE A 180 5.61 46.68 10.31
C ILE A 180 6.25 47.38 9.11
N LYS A 181 5.54 48.35 8.52
CA LYS A 181 6.05 49.20 7.44
C LYS A 181 7.26 50.02 7.91
N GLN A 182 8.35 50.00 7.16
CA GLN A 182 9.24 51.15 6.97
C GLN A 182 9.63 51.25 5.49
N GLU A 183 9.77 52.47 4.99
CA GLU A 183 10.08 52.79 3.58
C GLU A 183 11.57 52.57 3.28
N GLU A 184 11.86 51.80 2.24
CA GLU A 184 12.20 52.25 0.87
C GLU A 184 13.65 52.76 0.72
N GLN A 185 14.53 51.85 0.30
CA GLN A 185 15.69 52.19 -0.54
C GLN A 185 15.82 51.16 -1.67
N LYS A 186 16.34 51.59 -2.83
CA LYS A 186 16.26 50.84 -4.10
C LYS A 186 17.57 50.14 -4.49
N ALA A 187 17.43 48.87 -4.86
CA ALA A 187 18.31 48.09 -5.74
C ALA A 187 19.74 47.76 -5.25
N PRO A 188 20.47 46.82 -5.90
CA PRO A 188 20.04 45.83 -6.90
C PRO A 188 20.02 44.39 -6.34
N ALA A 189 19.43 43.45 -7.09
CA ALA A 189 19.23 42.07 -6.66
C ALA A 189 20.51 41.20 -6.72
N ALA A 190 21.36 41.28 -5.69
CA ALA A 190 22.48 40.35 -5.49
C ALA A 190 21.96 38.92 -5.26
N SER A 191 22.07 38.05 -6.27
CA SER A 191 21.51 36.70 -6.20
C SER A 191 22.36 35.79 -5.31
N LYS A 192 21.83 35.39 -4.12
CA LYS A 192 22.42 34.36 -3.24
C LYS A 192 22.31 32.96 -3.85
N ARG A 193 22.93 32.75 -5.02
CA ARG A 193 22.92 31.52 -5.81
C ARG A 193 24.24 30.75 -5.63
N ASN A 194 24.30 29.97 -4.55
CA ASN A 194 25.25 28.88 -4.35
C ASN A 194 26.73 29.29 -4.31
N GLU A 195 27.19 29.78 -3.15
CA GLU A 195 28.62 29.84 -2.80
C GLU A 195 29.29 28.45 -2.78
N THR A 196 28.50 27.36 -2.84
CA THR A 196 28.97 25.97 -3.06
C THR A 196 29.31 25.65 -4.52
N ALA A 197 29.62 26.66 -5.35
CA ALA A 197 30.05 26.47 -6.72
C ALA A 197 31.53 26.06 -6.74
N ILE A 198 31.79 24.75 -6.62
CA ILE A 198 33.15 24.19 -6.71
C ILE A 198 33.70 24.42 -8.12
N VAL A 199 34.43 25.52 -8.30
CA VAL A 199 35.16 25.83 -9.53
C VAL A 199 36.34 24.85 -9.64
N PHE A 200 36.40 24.12 -10.75
CA PHE A 200 37.30 22.97 -10.95
C PHE A 200 38.82 23.26 -10.81
N ASN A 201 39.22 24.52 -10.63
CA ASN A 201 40.62 24.93 -10.50
C ASN A 201 40.89 25.92 -9.34
N LYS A 202 39.99 26.01 -8.34
CA LYS A 202 40.19 26.80 -7.11
C LYS A 202 39.64 26.04 -5.90
N VAL A 203 40.52 25.54 -5.04
CA VAL A 203 40.14 24.93 -3.76
C VAL A 203 40.21 26.00 -2.69
N GLU A 204 39.17 26.83 -2.64
CA GLU A 204 38.94 27.71 -1.49
C GLU A 204 38.46 26.85 -0.33
N THR A 205 39.35 26.61 0.62
CA THR A 205 39.03 25.91 1.87
C THR A 205 38.19 26.82 2.75
N VAL A 206 36.87 26.75 2.59
CA VAL A 206 35.89 27.34 3.52
C VAL A 206 36.31 27.00 4.95
N GLU A 207 36.38 28.01 5.82
CA GLU A 207 36.99 27.91 7.16
C GLU A 207 36.19 27.06 8.17
N GLU A 208 35.12 26.38 7.72
CA GLU A 208 34.61 25.15 8.34
C GLU A 208 35.62 23.99 8.18
N GLY A 209 36.82 24.16 8.74
CA GLY A 209 37.85 23.14 8.79
C GLY A 209 37.30 21.84 9.37
N TYR A 210 37.85 20.70 8.94
CA TYR A 210 37.36 19.36 9.29
C TYR A 210 37.41 19.10 10.82
N VAL A 211 36.39 19.56 11.56
CA VAL A 211 36.38 19.54 13.03
C VAL A 211 36.46 18.09 13.48
N ASP A 212 37.53 17.75 14.15
CA ASP A 212 37.96 16.37 14.27
C ASP A 212 37.02 15.56 15.18
N LYS A 213 37.02 14.23 15.05
CA LYS A 213 36.21 13.31 15.86
C LYS A 213 36.50 13.44 17.36
N ILE A 214 37.68 13.98 17.72
CA ILE A 214 38.07 14.31 19.10
C ILE A 214 37.49 15.68 19.52
N GLN A 215 37.63 16.72 18.69
CA GLN A 215 37.04 18.05 18.95
C GLN A 215 35.52 17.96 19.09
N LYS A 216 34.83 17.33 18.12
CA LYS A 216 33.37 17.05 18.16
C LYS A 216 32.91 16.23 19.39
N LYS A 217 33.82 15.58 20.15
CA LYS A 217 33.54 14.99 21.48
C LYS A 217 33.80 15.98 22.63
N LYS A 218 34.85 16.80 22.57
CA LYS A 218 35.12 17.88 23.54
C LYS A 218 33.98 18.89 23.57
N ASP A 219 33.49 19.35 22.42
CA ASP A 219 32.44 20.39 22.38
C ASP A 219 31.07 19.83 22.81
N LYS A 220 30.81 18.55 22.53
CA LYS A 220 29.67 17.82 23.10
C LYS A 220 29.78 17.54 24.60
N LYS A 221 30.96 17.67 25.21
CA LYS A 221 31.10 17.73 26.68
C LYS A 221 30.86 19.14 27.21
N LYS A 222 31.41 20.18 26.56
CA LYS A 222 31.15 21.60 26.91
C LYS A 222 29.66 21.92 26.93
N ASN A 223 28.89 21.40 25.96
CA ASN A 223 27.43 21.61 25.88
C ASN A 223 26.59 20.64 26.76
N ILE A 224 27.18 20.07 27.82
CA ILE A 224 26.42 19.34 28.85
C ILE A 224 26.26 20.25 30.07
N LYS A 225 25.03 20.68 30.32
CA LYS A 225 24.68 21.62 31.38
C LYS A 225 24.64 20.88 32.72
N GLY A 226 25.38 21.40 33.70
CA GLY A 226 25.54 20.76 35.02
C GLY A 226 26.09 19.33 34.99
N GLN A 227 26.89 18.97 33.97
CA GLN A 227 27.44 17.62 33.73
C GLN A 227 26.39 16.47 33.57
N ILE A 228 25.10 16.79 33.54
CA ILE A 228 24.00 15.82 33.47
C ILE A 228 23.53 15.68 32.02
N THR A 229 23.88 14.57 31.37
CA THR A 229 23.44 14.30 29.98
C THR A 229 21.91 14.24 29.85
N PRO A 230 21.26 14.96 28.92
CA PRO A 230 19.80 14.98 28.83
C PRO A 230 19.25 13.64 28.30
N LEU A 231 18.22 13.10 28.97
CA LEU A 231 17.73 11.73 28.73
C LEU A 231 16.84 11.62 27.47
N THR A 232 17.50 11.64 26.32
CA THR A 232 16.88 11.92 25.01
C THR A 232 16.85 10.71 24.07
N GLY A 233 15.98 10.78 23.06
CA GLY A 233 16.01 9.86 21.92
C GLY A 233 14.95 8.75 21.92
N ARG A 234 15.30 7.60 21.34
CA ARG A 234 14.37 6.53 20.88
C ARG A 234 14.86 5.10 21.22
N ASN A 235 15.94 5.00 22.00
CA ASN A 235 16.60 3.75 22.40
C ASN A 235 16.18 3.34 23.82
N TYR A 236 14.91 2.97 23.99
CA TYR A 236 14.29 2.77 25.31
C TYR A 236 15.09 1.86 26.27
N LYS A 237 15.79 0.83 25.78
CA LYS A 237 16.72 0.02 26.61
C LYS A 237 17.88 0.83 27.22
N GLN A 238 18.52 1.68 26.42
CA GLN A 238 19.62 2.56 26.87
C GLN A 238 19.15 3.72 27.74
N LEU A 239 17.90 4.19 27.56
CA LEU A 239 17.32 5.19 28.44
C LEU A 239 16.96 4.55 29.79
N LEU A 240 16.32 3.38 29.78
CA LEU A 240 15.93 2.64 30.98
C LEU A 240 17.16 2.37 31.88
N SER A 241 18.21 1.77 31.31
CA SER A 241 19.49 1.53 32.00
C SER A 241 20.15 2.81 32.56
N ARG A 242 19.89 3.98 31.97
CA ARG A 242 20.37 5.28 32.50
C ARG A 242 19.44 5.88 33.56
N VAL A 243 18.15 5.54 33.59
CA VAL A 243 17.26 5.86 34.72
C VAL A 243 17.65 4.99 35.91
N GLU A 244 17.77 3.69 35.69
CA GLU A 244 18.19 2.69 36.70
C GLU A 244 19.55 3.07 37.30
N ALA A 245 20.56 3.39 36.46
CA ALA A 245 21.88 3.84 36.92
C ALA A 245 21.91 5.28 37.51
N ARG A 246 20.83 6.06 37.42
CA ARG A 246 20.67 7.32 38.18
C ARG A 246 20.05 7.06 39.54
N LYS A 247 18.97 6.27 39.59
CA LYS A 247 18.32 5.84 40.84
C LYS A 247 19.33 5.17 41.77
N ALA A 248 20.03 4.15 41.29
CA ALA A 248 21.06 3.43 42.05
C ALA A 248 22.29 4.30 42.44
N LYS A 249 22.45 5.49 41.87
CA LYS A 249 23.48 6.48 42.29
C LYS A 249 22.95 7.46 43.34
N LEU A 250 21.67 7.80 43.30
CA LEU A 250 21.01 8.60 44.32
C LEU A 250 20.80 7.79 45.59
N GLU A 251 20.34 6.54 45.45
CA GLU A 251 20.18 5.53 46.51
C GLU A 251 21.50 5.32 47.28
N LYS A 252 22.58 5.00 46.57
CA LYS A 252 23.94 4.90 47.13
C LYS A 252 24.56 6.21 47.65
N LEU A 253 23.90 7.35 47.45
CA LEU A 253 24.24 8.59 48.13
C LEU A 253 23.34 8.83 49.35
N ARG A 254 22.04 8.52 49.30
CA ARG A 254 21.13 8.56 50.46
C ARG A 254 21.61 7.62 51.58
N GLU A 255 22.12 6.44 51.22
CA GLU A 255 22.77 5.47 52.11
C GLU A 255 23.99 6.03 52.88
N LYS A 256 24.54 7.18 52.47
CA LYS A 256 25.79 7.75 53.02
C LYS A 256 25.64 9.17 53.54
N ASP A 257 24.92 10.00 52.80
CA ASP A 257 24.87 11.45 52.89
C ASP A 257 23.54 11.96 52.31
N GLU A 258 22.48 12.00 53.13
CA GLU A 258 21.17 12.50 52.68
C GLU A 258 21.23 13.91 52.07
N GLY A 259 21.99 14.83 52.68
CA GLY A 259 22.13 16.21 52.18
C GLY A 259 22.69 16.25 50.76
N LYS A 260 23.81 15.55 50.52
CA LYS A 260 24.44 15.46 49.19
C LYS A 260 23.53 14.77 48.17
N ALA A 261 22.67 13.85 48.62
CA ALA A 261 21.66 13.23 47.76
C ALA A 261 20.55 14.21 47.35
N ARG A 262 20.00 14.97 48.31
CA ARG A 262 18.99 16.02 48.08
C ARG A 262 19.52 17.08 47.11
N GLU A 263 20.75 17.56 47.32
CA GLU A 263 21.46 18.44 46.37
C GLU A 263 21.56 17.83 44.97
N MET A 264 21.92 16.54 44.84
CA MET A 264 22.05 15.91 43.52
C MET A 264 20.69 15.79 42.82
N GLU A 265 19.62 15.53 43.57
CA GLU A 265 18.25 15.53 43.05
C GLU A 265 17.81 16.92 42.59
N GLU A 266 18.13 17.98 43.33
CA GLU A 266 17.88 19.37 42.92
C GLU A 266 18.69 19.76 41.68
N LYS A 267 19.98 19.43 41.64
CA LYS A 267 20.84 19.62 40.46
C LYS A 267 20.27 18.85 39.25
N MET A 268 19.67 17.67 39.43
CA MET A 268 18.92 16.97 38.37
C MET A 268 17.59 17.63 38.01
N LYS A 269 16.81 18.13 38.98
CA LYS A 269 15.54 18.85 38.74
C LYS A 269 15.79 20.11 37.92
N TRP A 270 16.70 20.98 38.36
CA TRP A 270 17.04 22.24 37.69
C TRP A 270 17.65 22.04 36.30
N THR A 271 18.60 21.10 36.12
CA THR A 271 19.12 20.81 34.77
C THR A 271 18.04 20.23 33.84
N ASN A 272 17.13 19.39 34.36
CA ASN A 272 15.99 18.91 33.59
C ASN A 272 15.00 20.04 33.22
N LEU A 273 14.76 21.02 34.09
CA LEU A 273 13.92 22.19 33.78
C LEU A 273 14.57 23.04 32.67
N LEU A 274 15.85 23.36 32.81
CA LEU A 274 16.60 24.18 31.84
C LEU A 274 16.64 23.49 30.46
N TYR A 275 16.87 22.17 30.41
CA TYR A 275 16.77 21.41 29.16
C TYR A 275 15.34 21.33 28.59
N LYS A 276 14.29 21.33 29.43
CA LYS A 276 12.89 21.43 28.95
C LYS A 276 12.61 22.81 28.36
N ALA A 277 13.16 23.89 28.92
CA ALA A 277 13.08 25.25 28.38
C ALA A 277 13.82 25.40 27.03
N GLU A 278 14.95 24.72 26.84
CA GLU A 278 15.64 24.55 25.55
C GLU A 278 14.82 23.72 24.52
N GLY A 279 13.63 23.24 24.89
CA GLY A 279 12.77 22.40 24.04
C GLY A 279 13.22 20.93 23.95
N ILE A 280 14.25 20.52 24.71
CA ILE A 280 14.79 19.17 24.67
C ILE A 280 13.84 18.20 25.39
N LYS A 281 13.26 17.28 24.61
CA LYS A 281 12.27 16.29 25.08
C LYS A 281 12.93 15.14 25.85
N ILE A 282 13.23 15.41 27.11
CA ILE A 282 13.67 14.44 28.14
C ILE A 282 12.62 13.35 28.35
N LYS A 283 13.09 12.14 28.70
CA LYS A 283 12.29 10.93 28.96
C LYS A 283 12.89 10.15 30.14
N ASP A 284 12.67 10.69 31.32
CA ASP A 284 13.04 10.17 32.64
C ASP A 284 12.03 9.12 33.18
N ASP A 285 10.78 9.16 32.73
CA ASP A 285 9.70 8.26 33.18
C ASP A 285 9.95 6.77 32.88
N GLU A 286 10.41 6.03 33.89
CA GLU A 286 10.71 4.59 33.78
C GLU A 286 9.52 3.77 33.28
N ASN A 287 8.32 4.02 33.81
CA ASN A 287 7.10 3.33 33.41
C ASN A 287 6.73 3.63 31.94
N MET A 288 6.93 4.87 31.48
CA MET A 288 6.71 5.21 30.07
C MET A 288 7.78 4.63 29.15
N LEU A 289 9.03 4.49 29.61
CA LEU A 289 10.11 3.80 28.89
C LEU A 289 9.82 2.29 28.76
N ARG A 290 9.45 1.61 29.86
CA ARG A 290 9.01 0.20 29.88
C ARG A 290 7.81 -0.01 28.95
N ALA A 291 6.79 0.84 29.02
CA ALA A 291 5.62 0.78 28.13
C ALA A 291 5.98 1.05 26.65
N SER A 292 6.89 1.99 26.37
CA SER A 292 7.35 2.32 25.02
C SER A 292 8.19 1.19 24.40
N LEU A 293 8.96 0.47 25.23
CA LEU A 293 9.68 -0.75 24.88
C LEU A 293 8.70 -1.87 24.51
N LYS A 294 7.72 -2.18 25.38
CA LYS A 294 6.65 -3.16 25.10
C LYS A 294 5.87 -2.81 23.80
N LYS A 295 5.56 -1.53 23.57
CA LYS A 295 4.94 -1.04 22.31
C LYS A 295 5.84 -1.23 21.07
N LYS A 296 7.15 -1.02 21.21
CA LYS A 296 8.16 -1.23 20.13
C LYS A 296 8.30 -2.71 19.77
N GLU A 297 8.21 -3.59 20.76
CA GLU A 297 8.31 -5.05 20.60
C GLU A 297 7.02 -5.67 20.05
N LYS A 298 5.82 -5.27 20.54
CA LYS A 298 4.54 -5.65 19.93
C LYS A 298 4.48 -5.32 18.43
N ARG A 299 5.03 -4.15 18.03
CA ARG A 299 5.15 -3.75 16.61
C ARG A 299 6.14 -4.61 15.81
N ARG A 300 7.24 -5.06 16.43
CA ARG A 300 8.19 -6.01 15.82
C ARG A 300 7.56 -7.40 15.65
N ALA A 301 6.91 -7.92 16.68
CA ALA A 301 6.20 -9.20 16.66
C ALA A 301 5.09 -9.23 15.58
N GLN A 302 4.28 -8.17 15.47
CA GLN A 302 3.28 -8.07 14.40
C GLN A 302 3.93 -8.00 13.01
N ARG A 303 5.07 -7.32 12.86
CA ARG A 303 5.81 -7.31 11.59
C ARG A 303 6.35 -8.70 11.24
N LYS A 304 6.87 -9.46 12.21
CA LYS A 304 7.32 -10.85 12.03
C LYS A 304 6.14 -11.72 11.57
N LYS A 305 5.05 -11.79 12.36
CA LYS A 305 3.83 -12.54 12.02
C LYS A 305 3.24 -12.15 10.65
N ASN A 306 3.32 -10.89 10.25
CA ASN A 306 2.87 -10.42 8.92
C ASN A 306 3.85 -10.76 7.77
N TRP A 307 5.08 -11.15 8.06
CA TRP A 307 6.03 -11.72 7.10
C TRP A 307 5.90 -13.24 7.06
N ASP A 308 5.90 -13.91 8.21
CA ASP A 308 5.73 -15.35 8.38
C ASP A 308 4.52 -15.84 7.55
N LYS A 309 3.35 -15.20 7.74
CA LYS A 309 2.11 -15.42 6.98
C LYS A 309 2.18 -15.19 5.46
N ARG A 310 3.17 -14.43 4.96
CA ARG A 310 3.38 -14.25 3.51
C ARG A 310 4.21 -15.39 2.94
N SER A 311 5.27 -15.81 3.64
CA SER A 311 6.03 -17.01 3.30
C SER A 311 5.14 -18.25 3.31
N GLU A 312 4.36 -18.46 4.38
CA GLU A 312 3.35 -19.53 4.49
C GLU A 312 2.42 -19.53 3.26
N ASN A 313 1.80 -18.40 2.94
CA ASN A 313 0.87 -18.26 1.81
C ASN A 313 1.52 -18.49 0.43
N ILE A 314 2.82 -18.18 0.28
CA ILE A 314 3.58 -18.48 -0.95
C ILE A 314 3.86 -19.98 -1.06
N ILE A 315 4.28 -20.63 0.04
CA ILE A 315 4.54 -22.07 0.11
C ILE A 315 3.23 -22.84 -0.14
N GLU A 316 2.15 -22.45 0.53
CA GLU A 316 0.81 -23.01 0.34
C GLU A 316 0.36 -22.94 -1.12
N LYS A 317 0.49 -21.77 -1.77
CA LYS A 317 0.15 -21.61 -3.20
C LYS A 317 1.05 -22.39 -4.13
N MET A 318 2.32 -22.61 -3.77
CA MET A 318 3.21 -23.50 -4.51
C MET A 318 2.76 -24.95 -4.38
N GLN A 319 2.44 -25.40 -3.16
CA GLN A 319 1.96 -26.74 -2.86
C GLN A 319 0.62 -27.03 -3.55
N GLN A 320 -0.37 -26.14 -3.42
CA GLN A 320 -1.67 -26.25 -4.10
C GLN A 320 -1.53 -26.41 -5.63
N ARG A 321 -0.55 -25.73 -6.25
CA ARG A 321 -0.25 -25.87 -7.68
C ARG A 321 0.34 -27.25 -8.01
N GLN A 322 1.28 -27.74 -7.20
CA GLN A 322 1.86 -29.08 -7.39
C GLN A 322 0.82 -30.17 -7.15
N ASP A 323 -0.02 -30.06 -6.12
CA ASP A 323 -1.04 -31.07 -5.83
C ASP A 323 -2.19 -31.03 -6.86
N LYS A 324 -2.56 -29.87 -7.39
CA LYS A 324 -3.43 -29.78 -8.58
C LYS A 324 -2.80 -30.46 -9.80
N ARG A 325 -1.48 -30.33 -9.99
CA ARG A 325 -0.74 -31.06 -11.05
C ARG A 325 -0.75 -32.57 -10.81
N LYS A 326 -0.48 -33.04 -9.59
CA LYS A 326 -0.53 -34.47 -9.20
C LYS A 326 -1.93 -35.05 -9.44
N LYS A 327 -2.99 -34.43 -8.91
CA LYS A 327 -4.39 -34.85 -9.08
C LYS A 327 -4.80 -34.89 -10.56
N ASN A 328 -4.40 -33.89 -11.37
CA ASN A 328 -4.64 -33.91 -12.81
C ASN A 328 -3.89 -35.03 -13.55
N ILE A 329 -2.67 -35.38 -13.12
CA ILE A 329 -1.91 -36.51 -13.67
C ILE A 329 -2.54 -37.84 -13.27
N GLN A 330 -2.96 -38.00 -12.01
CA GLN A 330 -3.69 -39.16 -11.51
C GLN A 330 -5.00 -39.38 -12.28
N LYS A 331 -5.84 -38.35 -12.42
CA LYS A 331 -7.08 -38.43 -13.22
C LYS A 331 -6.81 -38.76 -14.69
N ARG A 332 -5.69 -38.30 -15.27
CA ARG A 332 -5.26 -38.69 -16.63
C ARG A 332 -4.75 -40.14 -16.71
N LYS A 333 -4.18 -40.71 -15.64
CA LYS A 333 -3.82 -42.14 -15.58
C LYS A 333 -5.08 -43.01 -15.41
N GLN A 334 -5.94 -42.66 -14.46
CA GLN A 334 -7.22 -43.33 -14.20
C GLN A 334 -8.10 -43.34 -15.46
N GLY A 335 -8.32 -42.19 -16.09
CA GLY A 335 -9.06 -42.09 -17.36
C GLY A 335 -8.44 -42.80 -18.58
N LYS A 336 -7.17 -43.22 -18.51
CA LYS A 336 -6.56 -44.16 -19.49
C LYS A 336 -6.84 -45.62 -19.14
N ILE A 337 -6.93 -45.95 -17.86
CA ILE A 337 -7.25 -47.30 -17.36
C ILE A 337 -8.75 -47.58 -17.56
N GLU A 338 -9.62 -46.65 -17.18
CA GLU A 338 -11.07 -46.68 -17.43
C GLU A 338 -11.35 -46.91 -18.93
N LYS A 339 -10.79 -46.08 -19.82
CA LYS A 339 -10.92 -46.26 -21.27
C LYS A 339 -10.35 -47.58 -21.82
N LYS A 340 -9.45 -48.27 -21.11
CA LYS A 340 -9.04 -49.65 -21.44
C LYS A 340 -10.08 -50.66 -20.97
N LYS A 341 -10.59 -50.53 -19.73
CA LYS A 341 -11.65 -51.37 -19.16
C LYS A 341 -12.93 -51.30 -20.00
N ASP A 342 -13.37 -50.11 -20.37
CA ASP A 342 -14.60 -49.92 -21.16
C ASP A 342 -14.45 -50.46 -22.59
N ARG A 343 -13.24 -50.41 -23.15
CA ARG A 343 -12.92 -51.08 -24.43
C ARG A 343 -12.89 -52.61 -24.31
N ALA A 344 -12.60 -53.17 -23.13
CA ALA A 344 -12.68 -54.60 -22.88
C ALA A 344 -14.14 -55.06 -22.72
N ARG A 345 -14.93 -54.34 -21.91
CA ARG A 345 -16.38 -54.56 -21.75
C ARG A 345 -17.14 -54.49 -23.08
N ARG A 346 -16.87 -53.47 -23.90
CA ARG A 346 -17.42 -53.34 -25.28
C ARG A 346 -16.98 -54.44 -26.25
N LYS A 347 -16.03 -55.30 -25.87
CA LYS A 347 -15.61 -56.50 -26.60
C LYS A 347 -16.02 -57.80 -25.87
N GLY A 348 -17.05 -57.74 -25.02
CA GLY A 348 -17.58 -58.89 -24.27
C GLY A 348 -16.65 -59.42 -23.17
N ARG A 349 -15.51 -58.79 -22.90
CA ARG A 349 -14.56 -59.27 -21.90
C ARG A 349 -14.97 -58.83 -20.49
N VAL A 350 -15.41 -59.80 -19.69
CA VAL A 350 -15.66 -59.63 -18.25
C VAL A 350 -14.35 -59.28 -17.54
N LEU A 351 -14.40 -58.35 -16.57
CA LEU A 351 -13.24 -57.94 -15.78
C LEU A 351 -13.33 -58.48 -14.35
N PRO A 352 -12.21 -58.70 -13.64
CA PRO A 352 -12.22 -59.12 -12.24
C PRO A 352 -12.94 -58.15 -11.28
N GLU A 353 -13.06 -56.87 -11.65
CA GLU A 353 -13.85 -55.87 -10.91
C GLU A 353 -15.36 -56.02 -11.12
N ASP A 354 -15.78 -56.61 -12.24
CA ASP A 354 -17.19 -56.84 -12.55
C ASP A 354 -17.65 -58.17 -11.92
N LEU A 355 -16.79 -59.19 -11.87
CA LEU A 355 -17.00 -60.40 -11.06
C LEU A 355 -17.16 -60.07 -9.57
N LYS A 356 -16.28 -59.21 -9.02
CA LYS A 356 -16.37 -58.72 -7.63
C LYS A 356 -17.59 -57.85 -7.32
N LYS A 357 -18.39 -57.48 -8.33
CA LYS A 357 -19.67 -56.78 -8.19
C LYS A 357 -20.90 -57.67 -8.39
N ALA A 358 -20.69 -58.91 -8.84
CA ALA A 358 -21.73 -59.93 -8.97
C ALA A 358 -21.67 -60.98 -7.84
N ALA A 359 -20.63 -60.89 -6.99
CA ALA A 359 -20.46 -61.67 -5.76
C ALA A 359 -20.79 -60.86 -4.49
N VAL A 360 -21.54 -59.76 -4.66
CA VAL A 360 -22.10 -58.86 -3.62
C VAL A 360 -23.50 -58.46 -4.10
#